data_AF-A0AAE4UFB3-F1
#
_entry.id   AF-A0AAE4UFB3-F1
#
_cell.length_a   1.000
_cell.length_b   1.000
_cell.length_c   1.000
_cell.angle_alpha   90.00
_cell.angle_beta   90.00
_cell.angle_gamma   90.00
#
_symmetry.space_group_name_H-M   'P 1'
#
loop_
_entity.id
_entity.type
_entity.pdbx_description
1 polymer ?
#
loop_
_entity_poly.entity_id
_entity_poly.type
_entity_poly.pdbx_seq_one_letter_code
_entity_poly.pdbx_strand_id
1 'polypeptide(L)'
;MGRVAFGALCLMFIALICGAGLVAYQDLTGPHCDGHRMGPADTCSILTSRGYRSVRTIEKLNPTGTGPAVLTPPGNWHATQDNTRTGVYSPAGMRGFHRTTGYAMLGFALLIGAILGSWVYKASRARGRSTTTADESHRRT
;
A
#
# COMPACT_ATOMS: atom_id res chain seq x y z
N MET A 1 0.62 22.61 -22.43
CA MET A 1 1.08 22.05 -21.14
C MET A 1 0.03 21.20 -20.40
N GLY A 2 -1.28 21.49 -20.47
CA GLY A 2 -2.30 20.75 -19.69
C GLY A 2 -2.46 19.25 -19.98
N ARG A 3 -2.24 18.78 -21.22
CA ARG A 3 -2.36 17.34 -21.57
C ARG A 3 -1.24 16.48 -20.97
N VAL A 4 -0.03 17.04 -20.87
CA VAL A 4 1.13 16.36 -20.28
C VAL A 4 0.98 16.25 -18.76
N ALA A 5 0.53 17.34 -18.12
CA ALA A 5 0.24 17.34 -16.68
C ALA A 5 -0.88 16.35 -16.31
N PHE A 6 -1.94 16.26 -17.13
CA PHE A 6 -3.00 15.27 -16.95
C PHE A 6 -2.49 13.84 -17.12
N GLY A 7 -1.69 13.56 -18.16
CA GLY A 7 -1.09 12.25 -18.37
C GLY A 7 -0.20 11.82 -17.19
N ALA A 8 0.64 12.72 -16.70
CA ALA A 8 1.49 12.47 -15.53
C ALA A 8 0.66 12.19 -14.26
N LEU A 9 -0.42 12.95 -14.05
CA LEU A 9 -1.33 12.74 -12.93
C LEU A 9 -1.99 11.36 -13.00
N CYS A 10 -2.48 10.94 -14.18
CA CYS A 10 -3.05 9.61 -14.36
C CYS A 10 -2.04 8.50 -14.08
N LEU A 11 -0.80 8.63 -14.58
CA LEU A 11 0.26 7.66 -14.32
C LEU A 11 0.61 7.57 -12.83
N MET A 12 0.66 8.69 -12.13
CA MET A 12 0.88 8.74 -10.68
C MET A 12 -0.22 7.95 -9.95
N PHE A 13 -1.48 8.16 -10.30
CA PHE A 13 -2.59 7.44 -9.70
C PHE A 13 -2.54 5.92 -9.96
N ILE A 14 -2.19 5.52 -11.19
CA ILE A 14 -2.01 4.10 -11.52
C ILE A 14 -0.87 3.51 -10.68
N ALA A 15 0.26 4.20 -10.57
CA ALA A 15 1.38 3.76 -9.76
C ALA A 15 1.00 3.60 -8.27
N LEU A 16 0.20 4.52 -7.73
CA LEU A 16 -0.32 4.43 -6.36
C LEU A 16 -1.24 3.22 -6.16
N ILE A 17 -2.16 2.98 -7.09
CA ILE A 17 -3.06 1.82 -7.03
C ILE A 17 -2.26 0.51 -7.13
N CYS A 18 -1.33 0.42 -8.08
CA CYS A 18 -0.50 -0.77 -8.26
C CYS A 18 0.39 -1.03 -7.05
N GLY A 19 1.04 0.01 -6.50
CA GLY A 19 1.89 -0.12 -5.32
C GLY A 19 1.10 -0.56 -4.09
N ALA A 20 -0.02 0.10 -3.80
CA ALA A 20 -0.87 -0.27 -2.67
C ALA A 20 -1.49 -1.67 -2.87
N GLY A 21 -1.91 -2.00 -4.08
CA GLY A 21 -2.41 -3.33 -4.44
C GLY A 21 -1.36 -4.43 -4.26
N LEU A 22 -0.09 -4.16 -4.59
CA LEU A 22 1.01 -5.11 -4.39
C LEU A 22 1.26 -5.38 -2.91
N VAL A 23 1.31 -4.33 -2.07
CA VAL A 23 1.47 -4.47 -0.61
C VAL A 23 0.28 -5.23 -0.03
N ALA A 24 -0.95 -4.84 -0.39
CA ALA A 24 -2.16 -5.54 0.05
C ALA A 24 -2.14 -7.02 -0.35
N TYR A 25 -1.72 -7.32 -1.58
CA TYR A 25 -1.59 -8.69 -2.06
C TYR A 25 -0.57 -9.48 -1.23
N GLN A 26 0.62 -8.94 -0.98
CA GLN A 26 1.66 -9.59 -0.18
C GLN A 26 1.20 -9.83 1.27
N ASP A 27 0.60 -8.83 1.90
CA ASP A 27 0.13 -8.87 3.29
C ASP A 27 -1.06 -9.83 3.50
N LEU A 28 -1.92 -9.99 2.49
CA LEU A 28 -3.16 -10.76 2.62
C LEU A 28 -3.05 -12.20 2.10
N THR A 29 -2.16 -12.47 1.12
CA THR A 29 -2.08 -13.80 0.51
C THR A 29 -1.34 -14.83 1.36
N GLY A 30 -0.27 -14.45 2.05
CA GLY A 30 0.51 -15.41 2.81
C GLY A 30 1.54 -14.77 3.75
N PRO A 31 2.08 -15.58 4.68
CA PRO A 31 3.11 -15.12 5.58
C PRO A 31 4.38 -14.81 4.80
N HIS A 32 4.91 -13.62 5.02
CA HIS A 32 6.16 -13.18 4.46
C HIS A 32 6.93 -12.40 5.53
N CYS A 33 8.24 -12.27 5.32
CA CYS A 33 9.16 -11.56 6.19
C CYS A 33 10.27 -11.00 5.31
N ASP A 34 10.60 -9.71 5.48
CA ASP A 34 11.66 -9.05 4.70
C ASP A 34 11.44 -9.20 3.16
N GLY A 35 10.17 -9.12 2.73
CA GLY A 35 9.78 -9.31 1.32
C GLY A 35 9.83 -10.76 0.79
N HIS A 36 10.21 -11.73 1.61
CA HIS A 36 10.32 -13.14 1.23
C HIS A 36 9.20 -13.98 1.83
N ARG A 37 8.67 -14.94 1.07
CA ARG A 37 7.69 -15.91 1.60
C ARG A 37 8.33 -16.76 2.70
N MET A 38 7.60 -16.96 3.78
CA MET A 38 8.04 -17.83 4.87
C MET A 38 7.64 -19.29 4.61
N GLY A 39 8.58 -20.21 4.80
CA GLY A 39 8.30 -21.63 4.92
C GLY A 39 7.62 -21.98 6.26
N PRO A 40 7.11 -23.21 6.41
CA PRO A 40 6.32 -23.61 7.58
C PRO A 40 7.08 -23.57 8.92
N ALA A 41 8.39 -23.79 8.88
CA ALA A 41 9.27 -23.82 10.06
C ALA A 41 10.20 -22.60 10.15
N ASP A 42 10.06 -21.63 9.24
CA ASP A 42 10.81 -20.39 9.30
C ASP A 42 10.25 -19.47 10.40
N THR A 43 11.09 -18.58 10.92
CA THR A 43 10.65 -17.52 11.82
C THR A 43 11.09 -16.16 11.30
N CYS A 44 10.47 -15.09 11.81
CA CYS A 44 10.80 -13.73 11.45
C CYS A 44 11.16 -12.96 12.72
N SER A 45 12.40 -12.46 12.80
CA SER A 45 12.78 -11.49 13.81
C SER A 45 12.26 -10.12 13.40
N ILE A 46 11.64 -9.40 14.32
CA ILE A 46 11.08 -8.07 14.10
C ILE A 46 11.62 -7.10 15.13
N LEU A 47 11.94 -5.90 14.66
CA LEU A 47 12.16 -4.72 15.49
C LEU A 47 11.23 -3.61 15.00
N THR A 48 10.29 -3.20 15.83
CA THR A 48 9.39 -2.07 15.56
C THR A 48 9.73 -0.91 16.50
N SER A 49 9.94 0.28 15.94
CA SER A 49 10.00 1.55 16.66
C SER A 49 8.74 2.36 16.36
N ARG A 50 7.99 2.72 17.41
CA ARG A 50 6.78 3.54 17.29
C ARG A 50 7.05 4.94 17.84
N GLY A 51 7.36 5.86 16.96
CA GLY A 51 7.41 7.28 17.28
C GLY A 51 6.02 7.93 17.27
N TYR A 52 5.95 9.21 17.66
CA TYR A 52 4.70 9.97 17.70
C TYR A 52 4.01 10.11 16.33
N ARG A 53 4.78 10.20 15.23
CA ARG A 53 4.25 10.41 13.86
C ARG A 53 4.48 9.25 12.89
N SER A 54 5.28 8.25 13.26
CA SER A 54 5.67 7.18 12.35
C SER A 54 5.98 5.89 13.08
N VAL A 55 5.58 4.78 12.48
CA VAL A 55 6.03 3.44 12.86
C VAL A 55 7.11 3.01 11.87
N ARG A 56 8.24 2.52 12.37
CA ARG A 56 9.31 1.96 11.56
C ARG A 56 9.52 0.52 11.98
N THR A 57 9.63 -0.39 11.01
CA THR A 57 9.77 -1.83 11.25
C THR A 57 10.94 -2.36 10.44
N ILE A 58 11.78 -3.18 11.07
CA ILE A 58 12.78 -4.02 10.41
C ILE A 58 12.34 -5.46 10.64
N GLU A 59 12.41 -6.23 9.57
CA GLU A 59 12.13 -7.66 9.56
C GLU A 59 13.36 -8.40 9.10
N LYS A 60 13.58 -9.58 9.65
CA LYS A 60 14.62 -10.49 9.17
C LYS A 60 14.12 -11.91 9.19
N LEU A 61 14.12 -12.53 8.03
CA LEU A 61 13.81 -13.95 7.88
C LEU A 61 14.92 -14.78 8.52
N ASN A 62 14.53 -15.69 9.41
CA ASN A 62 15.37 -16.72 10.00
C ASN A 62 14.97 -18.05 9.36
N PRO A 63 15.76 -18.58 8.40
CA PRO A 63 15.49 -19.88 7.81
C PRO A 63 15.43 -20.99 8.86
N THR A 64 14.68 -22.03 8.57
CA THR A 64 14.59 -23.23 9.41
C THR A 64 15.98 -23.73 9.84
N GLY A 65 16.15 -23.98 11.14
CA GLY A 65 17.44 -24.43 11.72
C GLY A 65 18.42 -23.31 12.07
N THR A 66 18.08 -22.04 11.78
CA THR A 66 18.86 -20.89 12.24
C THR A 66 18.25 -20.29 13.52
N GLY A 67 19.12 -19.79 14.40
CA GLY A 67 18.67 -19.02 15.56
C GLY A 67 18.09 -17.66 15.15
N PRO A 68 17.22 -17.05 15.98
CA PRO A 68 16.64 -15.74 15.66
C PRO A 68 17.70 -14.66 15.52
N ALA A 69 17.65 -13.87 14.45
CA ALA A 69 18.52 -12.73 14.25
C ALA A 69 18.30 -11.66 15.34
N VAL A 70 19.39 -11.10 15.84
CA VAL A 70 19.37 -9.92 16.72
C VAL A 70 19.32 -8.68 15.85
N LEU A 71 18.27 -7.88 16.01
CA LEU A 71 18.06 -6.65 15.25
C LEU A 71 18.43 -5.43 16.08
N THR A 72 19.23 -4.55 15.50
CA THR A 72 19.60 -3.27 16.11
C THR A 72 18.92 -2.11 15.37
N PRO A 73 18.35 -1.13 16.10
CA PRO A 73 17.75 0.03 15.47
C PRO A 73 18.85 0.86 14.77
N PRO A 74 18.63 1.28 13.51
CA PRO A 74 19.51 2.24 12.86
C PRO A 74 19.61 3.54 13.65
N GLY A 75 20.79 4.18 13.63
CA GLY A 75 21.04 5.40 14.43
C GLY A 75 20.08 6.56 14.15
N ASN A 76 19.44 6.59 12.97
CA ASN A 76 18.48 7.61 12.56
C ASN A 76 17.02 7.33 13.01
N TRP A 77 16.77 6.29 13.81
CA TRP A 77 15.41 5.94 14.27
C TRP A 77 14.96 6.68 15.54
N HIS A 78 15.86 7.40 16.23
CA HIS A 78 15.58 7.97 17.56
C HIS A 78 14.90 6.93 18.47
N ALA A 79 15.36 5.69 18.39
CA ALA A 79 14.82 4.56 19.10
C ALA A 79 15.20 4.65 20.58
N THR A 80 14.21 4.54 21.45
CA THR A 80 14.37 4.43 22.91
C THR A 80 13.85 3.07 23.36
N GLN A 81 14.23 2.64 24.56
CA GLN A 81 13.75 1.38 25.12
C GLN A 81 12.22 1.35 25.26
N ASP A 82 11.59 2.50 25.53
CA ASP A 82 10.13 2.60 25.71
C ASP A 82 9.35 2.56 24.40
N ASN A 83 9.96 2.96 23.28
CA ASN A 83 9.31 3.06 21.98
C ASN A 83 9.67 1.92 21.02
N THR A 84 10.57 1.02 21.42
CA THR A 84 10.97 -0.15 20.65
C THR A 84 10.33 -1.43 21.17
N ARG A 85 9.94 -2.30 20.24
CA ARG A 85 9.45 -3.64 20.52
C ARG A 85 10.18 -4.61 19.60
N THR A 86 10.76 -5.65 20.19
CA THR A 86 11.33 -6.78 19.47
C THR A 86 10.43 -7.99 19.61
N GLY A 87 10.44 -8.87 18.61
CA GLY A 87 9.69 -10.11 18.65
C GLY A 87 10.19 -11.12 17.63
N VAL A 88 9.89 -12.39 17.86
CA VAL A 88 10.13 -13.47 16.90
C VAL A 88 8.79 -14.10 16.58
N TYR A 89 8.41 -14.08 15.32
CA TYR A 89 7.09 -14.54 14.87
C TYR A 89 7.21 -15.78 14.01
N SER A 90 6.31 -16.73 14.23
CA SER A 90 6.05 -17.84 13.31
C SER A 90 5.30 -17.34 12.06
N PRO A 91 5.12 -18.16 11.02
CA PRO A 91 4.35 -17.77 9.84
C PRO A 91 2.91 -17.36 10.20
N ALA A 92 2.27 -18.07 11.14
CA ALA A 92 0.94 -17.70 11.63
C ALA A 92 0.93 -16.32 12.32
N GLY A 93 1.96 -16.04 13.13
CA GLY A 93 2.14 -14.73 13.76
C GLY A 93 2.34 -13.61 12.74
N MET A 94 3.19 -13.84 11.73
CA MET A 94 3.45 -12.87 10.66
C MET A 94 2.22 -12.57 9.81
N ARG A 95 1.39 -13.58 9.53
CA ARG A 95 0.12 -13.36 8.83
C ARG A 95 -0.80 -12.43 9.63
N GLY A 96 -0.84 -12.57 10.96
CA GLY A 96 -1.58 -11.66 11.83
C GLY A 96 -0.98 -10.25 11.84
N PHE A 97 0.35 -10.15 11.92
CA PHE A 97 1.09 -8.91 11.99
C PHE A 97 0.87 -8.03 10.73
N HIS A 98 0.90 -8.61 9.52
CA HIS A 98 0.72 -7.86 8.26
C HIS A 98 -0.74 -7.61 7.86
N ARG A 99 -1.69 -8.40 8.36
CA ARG A 99 -3.10 -8.34 7.92
C ARG A 99 -3.72 -6.95 8.03
N THR A 100 -3.43 -6.22 9.12
CA THR A 100 -3.97 -4.86 9.31
C THR A 100 -3.44 -3.89 8.27
N THR A 101 -2.14 -3.94 7.97
CA THR A 101 -1.50 -3.14 6.91
C THR A 101 -2.08 -3.49 5.55
N GLY A 102 -2.26 -4.78 5.28
CA GLY A 102 -2.84 -5.26 4.03
C GLY A 102 -4.25 -4.73 3.77
N TYR A 103 -5.13 -4.76 4.78
CA TYR A 103 -6.46 -4.18 4.66
C TYR A 103 -6.45 -2.66 4.50
N ALA A 104 -5.56 -1.96 5.20
CA ALA A 104 -5.41 -0.52 5.04
C ALA A 104 -4.98 -0.15 3.62
N MET A 105 -4.02 -0.87 3.04
CA MET A 105 -3.55 -0.66 1.67
C MET A 105 -4.60 -1.03 0.62
N LEU A 106 -5.36 -2.09 0.85
CA LEU A 106 -6.50 -2.43 -0.01
C LEU A 106 -7.56 -1.33 0.00
N GLY A 107 -7.94 -0.85 1.19
CA GLY A 107 -8.87 0.26 1.34
C GLY A 107 -8.38 1.54 0.67
N PHE A 108 -7.08 1.86 0.82
CA PHE A 108 -6.45 2.99 0.13
C PHE A 108 -6.52 2.83 -1.40
N ALA A 109 -6.17 1.66 -1.95
CA ALA A 109 -6.24 1.41 -3.39
C ALA A 109 -7.68 1.58 -3.94
N LEU A 110 -8.68 1.06 -3.21
CA LEU A 110 -10.10 1.23 -3.57
C LEU A 110 -10.54 2.70 -3.52
N LEU A 111 -10.12 3.45 -2.50
CA LEU A 111 -10.43 4.88 -2.38
C LEU A 111 -9.88 5.68 -3.57
N ILE A 112 -8.62 5.44 -3.93
CA ILE A 112 -7.99 6.08 -5.08
C ILE A 112 -8.71 5.70 -6.39
N GLY A 113 -9.06 4.42 -6.55
CA GLY A 113 -9.85 3.94 -7.69
C GLY A 113 -11.21 4.63 -7.79
N ALA A 114 -11.93 4.80 -6.67
CA ALA A 114 -13.21 5.49 -6.63
C ALA A 114 -13.09 6.98 -7.00
N ILE A 115 -12.03 7.65 -6.55
CA ILE A 115 -11.74 9.05 -6.92
C ILE A 115 -11.52 9.15 -8.44
N LEU A 116 -10.64 8.33 -9.01
CA LEU A 116 -10.41 8.30 -10.45
C LEU A 116 -11.67 7.99 -11.25
N GLY A 117 -12.41 6.96 -10.85
CA GLY A 117 -13.66 6.57 -11.49
C GLY A 117 -14.69 7.70 -11.47
N SER A 118 -14.79 8.42 -10.35
CA SER A 118 -15.68 9.58 -10.22
C SER A 118 -15.30 10.72 -11.16
N TRP A 119 -14.00 10.98 -11.33
CA TRP A 119 -13.51 12.00 -12.25
C TRP A 119 -13.80 11.62 -13.71
N VAL A 120 -13.53 10.37 -14.08
CA VAL A 120 -13.81 9.84 -15.41
C VAL A 120 -15.32 9.89 -15.71
N TYR A 121 -16.16 9.50 -14.76
CA TYR A 121 -17.62 9.55 -14.88
C TYR A 121 -18.13 10.99 -15.05
N LYS A 122 -17.63 11.96 -14.28
CA LYS A 122 -17.98 13.37 -14.46
C LYS A 122 -17.55 13.89 -15.83
N ALA A 123 -16.35 13.52 -16.29
CA ALA A 123 -15.84 13.93 -17.59
C ALA A 123 -16.66 13.35 -18.76
N SER A 124 -17.09 12.08 -18.67
CA SER A 124 -17.94 11.47 -19.71
C SER A 124 -19.32 12.11 -19.75
N ARG A 125 -19.94 12.39 -18.60
CA ARG A 125 -21.26 13.05 -18.54
C ARG A 125 -21.22 14.50 -19.04
N ALA A 126 -20.14 15.24 -18.77
CA ALA A 126 -19.97 16.60 -19.28
C ALA A 126 -19.89 16.63 -20.81
N ARG A 127 -19.19 15.66 -21.42
CA ARG A 127 -19.10 15.53 -22.89
C ARG A 127 -20.42 15.12 -23.53
N GLY A 128 -21.19 14.25 -22.87
CA GLY A 128 -22.52 13.85 -23.34
C GLY A 128 -23.56 14.97 -23.33
N ARG A 129 -23.41 15.96 -22.44
CA ARG A 129 -24.33 17.12 -22.35
C ARG A 129 -24.01 18.18 -23.42
N SER A 130 -22.74 18.35 -23.79
CA SER A 130 -22.32 19.26 -24.86
C SER A 130 -22.75 18.81 -26.25
N THR A 131 -22.87 17.49 -26.50
CA THR A 131 -23.37 16.97 -27.78
C THR A 131 -24.88 17.15 -27.94
N THR A 132 -25.66 17.10 -26.85
CA THR A 132 -27.12 17.32 -26.91
C THR A 132 -27.47 18.78 -27.20
N THR A 133 -26.73 19.75 -26.67
CA THR A 133 -26.99 21.18 -26.92
C THR A 133 -26.58 21.65 -28.33
N ALA A 134 -25.60 20.99 -28.96
CA ALA A 134 -25.19 21.32 -30.32
C ALA A 134 -26.20 20.82 -31.37
N ASP A 135 -26.86 19.70 -31.12
CA ASP A 135 -27.86 19.13 -32.02
C ASP A 135 -29.19 19.93 -32.00
N GLU A 136 -29.52 20.55 -30.86
CA GLU A 136 -30.76 21.33 -30.74
C GLU A 136 -30.66 22.74 -31.36
N SER A 137 -29.47 23.33 -31.47
CA SER A 137 -29.32 24.62 -32.17
C SER A 137 -29.35 24.48 -33.69
N HIS A 138 -28.95 23.32 -34.22
CA HIS A 138 -28.93 23.06 -35.66
C HIS A 138 -30.34 22.71 -36.22
N ARG A 139 -31.29 22.40 -35.34
CA ARG A 139 -32.69 22.09 -35.70
C ARG A 139 -33.63 23.30 -35.67
N ARG A 140 -33.14 24.48 -35.28
CA ARG A 140 -33.91 25.74 -35.18
C ARG A 140 -33.52 26.81 -36.21
N THR A 141 -32.74 26.45 -37.22
CA THR A 141 -32.43 27.27 -38.41
C THR A 141 -33.05 26.63 -39.63
#